data_AF-A0A2G4G0F6-F1
#
_entry.id   AF-A0A2G4G0F6-F1
#
_cell.length_a   1.000
_cell.length_b   1.000
_cell.length_c   1.000
_cell.angle_alpha   90.00
_cell.angle_beta   90.00
_cell.angle_gamma   90.00
#
_symmetry.space_group_name_H-M   'P 1'
#
loop_
_entity.id
_entity.type
_entity.pdbx_description
1 polymer ?
#
loop_
_entity_poly.entity_id
_entity_poly.type
_entity_poly.pdbx_seq_one_letter_code
_entity_poly.pdbx_strand_id
1 'polypeptide(L)'
;MVDPILMHRPEIHQTSPRLWLIGGTGEGPVVAERLLQRGWHLTVSVVGATAALAYRPHPGLTLRVGAIDGEQGVWSELAAAESVGWPYAVVVDASHPFACVVSRQLAAVCKQRRQRLIRLLRPSLPGAATILSSLEDLRSRSLQGHRLLLAIGARQLSLALACSPGAQHFARLLPSPRALQLAMAAGLAADQVACLRPGSQLEVERSLIRRWQITTVLARQSGGVTEQLWQQLCAGTGPQLLLIGRPAEPAGVEALGQGELLEALVLPQ
;
A
#
# COMPACT_ATOMS: atom_id res chain seq x y z
N MET A 1 2.28 -61.10 5.89
CA MET A 1 2.94 -59.85 6.31
C MET A 1 2.79 -58.89 5.15
N VAL A 2 2.04 -57.80 5.37
CA VAL A 2 1.74 -56.80 4.34
C VAL A 2 2.83 -55.74 4.45
N ASP A 3 3.60 -55.56 3.38
CA ASP A 3 4.60 -54.49 3.30
C ASP A 3 3.92 -53.12 3.39
N PRO A 4 4.44 -52.18 4.20
CA PRO A 4 3.88 -50.85 4.27
C PRO A 4 4.14 -50.11 2.95
N ILE A 5 3.06 -49.62 2.35
CA ILE A 5 3.07 -48.68 1.23
C ILE A 5 3.84 -47.43 1.68
N LEU A 6 5.07 -47.26 1.18
CA LEU A 6 5.76 -45.98 1.23
C LEU A 6 4.92 -44.97 0.46
N MET A 7 4.16 -44.14 1.19
CA MET A 7 3.61 -42.92 0.62
C MET A 7 4.78 -42.00 0.32
N HIS A 8 5.20 -41.94 -0.95
CA HIS A 8 6.04 -40.87 -1.47
C HIS A 8 5.34 -39.55 -1.16
N ARG A 9 5.83 -38.84 -0.14
CA ARG A 9 5.65 -37.39 -0.07
C ARG A 9 6.28 -36.84 -1.35
N PRO A 10 5.59 -36.01 -2.14
CA PRO A 10 6.22 -35.37 -3.27
C PRO A 10 7.39 -34.57 -2.70
N GLU A 11 8.60 -34.91 -3.14
CA GLU A 11 9.78 -34.09 -2.96
C GLU A 11 9.47 -32.74 -3.61
N ILE A 12 8.90 -31.80 -2.85
CA ILE A 12 8.89 -30.40 -3.24
C ILE A 12 10.36 -30.10 -3.46
N HIS A 13 10.75 -29.76 -4.69
CA HIS A 13 12.11 -29.38 -5.05
C HIS A 13 12.65 -28.32 -4.07
N GLN A 14 13.29 -28.75 -2.98
CA GLN A 14 13.82 -27.90 -1.90
C GLN A 14 15.05 -27.08 -2.36
N THR A 15 15.31 -27.02 -3.66
CA THR A 15 16.41 -26.26 -4.26
C THR A 15 16.03 -24.82 -4.60
N SER A 16 14.74 -24.52 -4.77
CA SER A 16 14.29 -23.17 -5.12
C SER A 16 14.00 -22.33 -3.88
N PRO A 17 14.63 -21.14 -3.72
CA PRO A 17 14.44 -20.33 -2.53
C PRO A 17 13.05 -19.69 -2.50
N ARG A 18 12.56 -19.47 -1.27
CA ARG A 18 11.23 -18.94 -1.00
C ARG A 18 11.30 -17.48 -0.54
N LEU A 19 10.36 -16.66 -1.02
CA LEU A 19 10.23 -15.25 -0.65
C LEU A 19 8.81 -14.97 -0.16
N TRP A 20 8.69 -14.15 0.88
CA TRP A 20 7.41 -13.65 1.34
C TRP A 20 7.22 -12.20 0.89
N LEU A 21 6.25 -11.94 0.03
CA LEU A 21 5.95 -10.61 -0.49
C LEU A 21 4.68 -10.06 0.17
N ILE A 22 4.81 -8.93 0.85
CA ILE A 22 3.68 -8.19 1.41
C ILE A 22 3.19 -7.21 0.35
N GLY A 23 2.03 -7.50 -0.24
CA GLY A 23 1.43 -6.70 -1.30
C GLY A 23 0.52 -5.58 -0.79
N GLY A 24 -0.16 -4.92 -1.74
CA GLY A 24 -1.08 -3.82 -1.45
C GLY A 24 -0.86 -2.59 -2.34
N THR A 25 0.07 -2.69 -3.28
CA THR A 25 0.42 -1.66 -4.27
C THR A 25 0.46 -2.26 -5.67
N GLY A 26 0.64 -1.42 -6.70
CA GLY A 26 0.70 -1.88 -8.09
C GLY A 26 2.04 -2.55 -8.45
N GLU A 27 3.06 -2.34 -7.63
CA GLU A 27 4.41 -2.85 -7.79
C GLU A 27 4.49 -4.34 -7.43
N GLY A 28 3.71 -4.78 -6.44
CA GLY A 28 3.69 -6.17 -5.96
C GLY A 28 3.48 -7.21 -7.07
N PRO A 29 2.44 -7.11 -7.90
CA PRO A 29 2.23 -8.02 -9.02
C PRO A 29 3.39 -8.08 -10.03
N VAL A 30 3.96 -6.92 -10.36
CA VAL A 30 5.08 -6.81 -11.32
C VAL A 30 6.33 -7.48 -10.76
N VAL A 31 6.66 -7.21 -9.49
CA VAL A 31 7.80 -7.84 -8.81
C VAL A 31 7.58 -9.34 -8.66
N ALA A 32 6.38 -9.78 -8.30
CA ALA A 32 6.06 -11.19 -8.17
C ALA A 32 6.24 -11.94 -9.50
N GLU A 33 5.71 -11.42 -10.61
CA GLU A 33 5.86 -12.04 -11.93
C GLU A 33 7.34 -12.21 -12.32
N ARG A 34 8.15 -11.17 -12.12
CA ARG A 34 9.59 -11.20 -12.44
C ARG A 34 10.39 -12.17 -11.56
N LEU A 35 10.05 -12.30 -10.28
CA LEU A 35 10.72 -13.22 -9.37
C LEU A 35 10.32 -14.68 -9.66
N LEU A 36 9.05 -14.95 -9.96
CA LEU A 36 8.60 -16.29 -10.38
C LEU A 36 9.32 -16.74 -11.65
N GLN A 37 9.50 -15.84 -12.64
CA GLN A 37 10.28 -16.11 -13.86
C GLN A 37 11.75 -16.46 -13.59
N ARG A 38 12.29 -16.07 -12.43
CA ARG A 38 13.67 -16.35 -11.99
C ARG A 38 13.76 -17.57 -11.08
N GLY A 39 12.69 -18.33 -10.92
CA GLY A 39 12.67 -19.56 -10.12
C GLY A 39 12.37 -19.37 -8.64
N TRP A 40 12.01 -18.16 -8.19
CA TRP A 40 11.56 -17.96 -6.82
C TRP A 40 10.20 -18.63 -6.57
N HIS A 41 10.04 -19.19 -5.37
CA HIS A 41 8.71 -19.52 -4.85
C HIS A 41 8.21 -18.39 -3.97
N LEU A 42 7.00 -17.92 -4.24
CA LEU A 42 6.43 -16.75 -3.58
C LEU A 42 5.26 -17.16 -2.69
N THR A 43 5.28 -16.67 -1.45
CA THR A 43 4.05 -16.43 -0.70
C THR A 43 3.73 -14.95 -0.82
N VAL A 44 2.52 -14.60 -1.24
CA VAL A 44 2.07 -13.21 -1.39
C VAL A 44 0.92 -12.98 -0.43
N SER A 45 1.07 -12.01 0.48
CA SER A 45 0.01 -11.60 1.40
C SER A 45 -0.61 -10.28 0.99
N VAL A 46 -1.94 -10.25 0.83
CA VAL A 46 -2.72 -9.05 0.53
C VAL A 46 -3.95 -8.96 1.43
N VAL A 47 -4.38 -7.74 1.77
CA VAL A 47 -5.50 -7.56 2.71
C VAL A 47 -6.86 -7.91 2.10
N GLY A 48 -7.09 -7.57 0.84
CA GLY A 48 -8.42 -7.66 0.21
C GLY A 48 -8.43 -8.53 -1.04
N ALA A 49 -9.53 -9.25 -1.26
CA ALA A 49 -9.72 -10.15 -2.40
C ALA A 49 -9.47 -9.46 -3.76
N THR A 50 -9.90 -8.21 -3.92
CA THR A 50 -9.65 -7.44 -5.17
C THR A 50 -8.15 -7.26 -5.46
N ALA A 51 -7.31 -7.12 -4.43
CA ALA A 51 -5.86 -6.99 -4.63
C ALA A 51 -5.23 -8.33 -5.05
N ALA A 52 -5.81 -9.46 -4.64
CA ALA A 52 -5.35 -10.79 -5.03
C ALA A 52 -5.56 -11.06 -6.52
N LEU A 53 -6.62 -10.50 -7.12
CA LEU A 53 -6.93 -10.65 -8.55
C LEU A 53 -5.84 -10.08 -9.48
N ALA A 54 -4.98 -9.20 -8.97
CA ALA A 54 -3.87 -8.64 -9.74
C ALA A 54 -2.72 -9.65 -9.94
N TYR A 55 -2.70 -10.77 -9.21
CA TYR A 55 -1.67 -11.79 -9.31
C TYR A 55 -2.16 -12.95 -10.18
N ARG A 56 -1.39 -13.27 -11.21
CA ARG A 56 -1.68 -14.39 -12.12
C ARG A 56 -1.42 -15.72 -11.40
N PRO A 57 -2.30 -16.73 -11.53
CA PRO A 57 -2.04 -18.06 -11.00
C PRO A 57 -0.71 -18.62 -11.53
N HIS A 58 0.09 -19.20 -10.64
CA HIS A 58 1.37 -19.81 -10.98
C HIS A 58 1.70 -20.93 -9.98
N PRO A 59 2.28 -22.06 -10.39
CA PRO A 59 2.58 -23.17 -9.48
C PRO A 59 3.49 -22.77 -8.30
N GLY A 60 4.45 -21.89 -8.55
CA GLY A 60 5.34 -21.33 -7.53
C GLY A 60 4.74 -20.18 -6.69
N LEU A 61 3.45 -19.87 -6.82
CA LEU A 61 2.80 -18.76 -6.12
C LEU A 61 1.71 -19.25 -5.16
N THR A 62 1.86 -18.94 -3.88
CA THR A 62 0.82 -19.07 -2.86
C THR A 62 0.26 -17.71 -2.50
N LEU A 63 -1.06 -17.51 -2.64
CA LEU A 63 -1.74 -16.27 -2.23
C LEU A 63 -2.36 -16.42 -0.83
N ARG A 64 -2.21 -15.39 0.00
CA ARG A 64 -2.86 -15.25 1.30
C ARG A 64 -3.68 -13.97 1.29
N VAL A 65 -4.98 -14.11 1.56
CA VAL A 65 -5.92 -12.98 1.60
C VAL A 65 -6.39 -12.77 3.04
N GLY A 66 -6.17 -11.57 3.55
CA GLY A 66 -6.52 -11.17 4.91
C GLY A 66 -5.50 -10.22 5.50
N ALA A 67 -5.90 -9.48 6.54
CA ALA A 67 -4.96 -8.70 7.31
C ALA A 67 -4.04 -9.62 8.13
N ILE A 68 -2.77 -9.25 8.26
CA ILE A 68 -1.84 -9.92 9.17
C ILE A 68 -2.20 -9.52 10.60
N ASP A 69 -2.25 -10.50 11.50
CA ASP A 69 -2.60 -10.31 12.91
C ASP A 69 -1.43 -9.72 13.73
N GLY A 70 -1.07 -8.50 13.39
CA GLY A 70 0.02 -7.77 14.02
C GLY A 70 1.37 -8.51 13.98
N GLU A 71 2.19 -8.27 14.99
CA GLU A 71 3.51 -8.90 15.11
C GLU A 71 3.39 -10.42 15.31
N GLN A 72 2.36 -10.88 16.03
CA GLN A 72 2.12 -12.30 16.23
C GLN A 72 1.86 -13.03 14.91
N GLY A 73 1.08 -12.42 14.02
CA GLY A 73 0.82 -12.96 12.67
C GLY A 73 2.09 -13.06 11.83
N VAL A 74 2.94 -12.03 11.86
CA VAL A 74 4.25 -12.06 11.18
C VAL A 74 5.13 -13.17 11.75
N TRP A 75 5.20 -13.29 13.08
CA TRP A 75 6.00 -14.31 13.75
C TRP A 75 5.54 -15.71 13.38
N SER A 76 4.23 -15.93 13.42
CA SER A 76 3.61 -17.24 13.18
C SER A 76 3.82 -17.71 11.75
N GLU A 77 3.74 -16.80 10.76
CA GLU A 77 4.01 -17.12 9.36
C GLU A 77 5.48 -17.53 9.14
N LEU A 78 6.44 -16.79 9.71
CA LEU A 78 7.86 -17.12 9.61
C LEU A 78 8.18 -18.46 10.29
N ALA A 79 7.64 -18.69 11.50
CA ALA A 79 7.82 -19.94 12.24
C ALA A 79 7.17 -21.14 11.51
N ALA A 80 6.03 -20.95 10.86
CA ALA A 80 5.37 -21.98 10.07
C ALA A 80 6.19 -22.36 8.82
N ALA A 81 6.86 -21.39 8.18
CA ALA A 81 7.75 -21.68 7.05
C ALA A 81 9.00 -22.46 7.48
N GLU A 82 9.57 -22.13 8.64
CA GLU A 82 10.70 -22.86 9.22
C GLU A 82 10.34 -24.29 9.63
N SER A 83 9.17 -24.50 10.25
CA SER A 83 8.77 -25.81 10.77
C SER A 83 8.56 -26.86 9.68
N VAL A 84 8.21 -26.43 8.46
CA VAL A 84 8.11 -27.30 7.28
C VAL A 84 9.45 -27.50 6.57
N GLY A 85 10.55 -26.98 7.11
CA GLY A 85 11.89 -27.10 6.55
C GLY A 85 12.13 -26.24 5.30
N TRP A 86 11.28 -25.24 5.03
CA TRP A 86 11.39 -24.38 3.86
C TRP A 86 11.16 -22.90 4.23
N PRO A 87 12.11 -22.31 4.98
CA PRO A 87 12.02 -20.93 5.45
C PRO A 87 12.10 -19.92 4.30
N TYR A 88 11.67 -18.70 4.58
CA TYR A 88 11.83 -17.60 3.64
C TYR A 88 13.28 -17.11 3.63
N ALA A 89 13.91 -17.10 2.46
CA ALA A 89 15.22 -16.48 2.30
C ALA A 89 15.16 -14.95 2.50
N VAL A 90 14.02 -14.34 2.17
CA VAL A 90 13.79 -12.90 2.31
C VAL A 90 12.31 -12.57 2.41
N VAL A 91 12.00 -11.52 3.15
CA VAL A 91 10.68 -10.87 3.17
C VAL A 91 10.80 -9.55 2.41
N VAL A 92 9.86 -9.27 1.51
CA VAL A 92 9.77 -8.00 0.78
C VAL A 92 8.50 -7.28 1.21
N ASP A 93 8.66 -6.11 1.84
CA ASP A 93 7.56 -5.20 2.11
C ASP A 93 7.29 -4.31 0.90
N ALA A 94 6.32 -4.70 0.07
CA ALA A 94 5.77 -3.90 -1.02
C ALA A 94 4.41 -3.26 -0.65
N SER A 95 4.12 -3.09 0.64
CA SER A 95 2.91 -2.41 1.09
C SER A 95 2.94 -0.92 0.76
N HIS A 96 1.77 -0.27 0.80
CA HIS A 96 1.65 1.15 0.49
C HIS A 96 2.53 2.01 1.42
N PRO A 97 3.16 3.11 0.96
CA PRO A 97 4.03 3.96 1.82
C PRO A 97 3.37 4.48 3.10
N PHE A 98 2.04 4.57 3.11
CA PHE A 98 1.24 4.97 4.28
C PHE A 98 0.69 3.78 5.10
N ALA A 99 1.13 2.56 4.81
CA ALA A 99 0.79 1.36 5.58
C ALA A 99 1.75 1.15 6.77
N CYS A 100 2.09 2.22 7.49
CA CYS A 100 3.16 2.23 8.49
C CYS A 100 3.02 1.16 9.58
N VAL A 101 1.79 0.73 9.89
CA VAL A 101 1.53 -0.31 10.89
C VAL A 101 2.17 -1.63 10.47
N VAL A 102 1.90 -2.12 9.25
CA VAL A 102 2.44 -3.40 8.79
C VAL A 102 3.95 -3.33 8.58
N SER A 103 4.45 -2.22 8.02
CA SER A 103 5.90 -2.02 7.83
C SER A 103 6.67 -2.04 9.16
N ARG A 104 6.13 -1.40 10.22
CA ARG A 104 6.75 -1.46 11.55
C ARG A 104 6.71 -2.86 12.16
N GLN A 105 5.60 -3.57 12.01
CA GLN A 105 5.45 -4.95 12.52
C GLN A 105 6.43 -5.90 11.83
N LEU A 106 6.56 -5.81 10.51
CA LEU A 106 7.54 -6.57 9.73
C LEU A 106 8.97 -6.25 10.19
N ALA A 107 9.31 -4.96 10.31
CA ALA A 107 10.64 -4.54 10.74
C ALA A 107 11.00 -5.04 12.14
N ALA A 108 10.08 -4.94 13.11
CA ALA A 108 10.29 -5.40 14.47
C ALA A 108 10.54 -6.91 14.53
N VAL A 109 9.65 -7.71 13.93
CA VAL A 109 9.72 -9.18 13.98
C VAL A 109 10.91 -9.70 13.16
N CYS A 110 11.13 -9.18 11.95
CA CYS A 110 12.24 -9.62 11.12
C CYS A 110 13.60 -9.34 11.78
N LYS A 111 13.74 -8.18 12.45
CA LYS A 111 14.94 -7.87 13.22
C LYS A 111 15.16 -8.85 14.37
N GLN A 112 14.12 -9.16 15.16
CA GLN A 112 14.22 -10.12 16.27
C GLN A 112 14.60 -11.52 15.79
N ARG A 113 14.07 -11.94 14.63
CA ARG A 113 14.30 -13.27 14.05
C ARG A 113 15.52 -13.35 13.14
N ARG A 114 16.25 -12.25 12.94
CA ARG A 114 17.33 -12.13 11.94
C ARG A 114 16.88 -12.53 10.52
N GLN A 115 15.61 -12.34 10.21
CA GLN A 115 15.04 -12.54 8.89
C GLN A 115 15.41 -11.33 8.03
N ARG A 116 15.99 -11.56 6.84
CA ARG A 116 16.24 -10.48 5.88
C ARG A 116 14.90 -9.87 5.45
N LEU A 117 14.78 -8.55 5.62
CA LEU A 117 13.63 -7.75 5.19
C LEU A 117 14.11 -6.64 4.25
N ILE A 118 13.45 -6.51 3.11
CA ILE A 118 13.66 -5.43 2.15
C ILE A 118 12.37 -4.62 2.00
N ARG A 119 12.47 -3.30 2.12
CA ARG A 119 11.40 -2.36 1.81
C ARG A 119 11.46 -1.98 0.33
N LEU A 120 10.40 -2.27 -0.43
CA LEU A 120 10.29 -1.83 -1.81
C LEU A 120 9.83 -0.37 -1.86
N LEU A 121 10.72 0.51 -2.30
CA LEU A 121 10.45 1.93 -2.48
C LEU A 121 9.72 2.18 -3.80
N ARG A 122 8.78 3.12 -3.74
CA ARG A 122 8.06 3.63 -4.92
C ARG A 122 8.78 4.87 -5.46
N PRO A 123 8.76 5.13 -6.77
CA PRO A 123 9.39 6.31 -7.35
C PRO A 123 8.74 7.58 -6.81
N SER A 124 9.54 8.64 -6.63
CA SER A 124 9.00 10.00 -6.46
C SER A 124 8.55 10.52 -7.81
N LEU A 125 7.33 11.03 -7.89
CA LEU A 125 6.78 11.54 -9.15
C LEU A 125 7.07 13.04 -9.27
N PRO A 126 7.58 13.52 -10.43
CA PRO A 126 7.79 14.95 -10.66
C PRO A 126 6.44 15.67 -10.73
N GLY A 127 6.41 16.95 -10.35
CA GLY A 127 5.16 17.66 -10.21
C GLY A 127 5.23 19.07 -9.64
N ALA A 128 4.16 19.84 -9.87
CA ALA A 128 3.97 21.16 -9.25
C ALA A 128 3.21 21.09 -7.90
N ALA A 129 2.89 19.89 -7.42
CA ALA A 129 2.18 19.71 -6.16
C ALA A 129 3.00 20.25 -4.98
N THR A 130 2.34 20.90 -4.01
CA THR A 130 3.03 21.25 -2.76
C THR A 130 3.04 20.05 -1.83
N ILE A 131 4.23 19.64 -1.41
CA ILE A 131 4.41 18.56 -0.44
C ILE A 131 4.28 19.13 0.97
N LEU A 132 3.44 18.52 1.80
CA LEU A 132 3.29 18.79 3.22
C LEU A 132 4.02 17.71 4.00
N SER A 133 4.72 18.04 5.07
CA SER A 133 5.36 17.03 5.94
C SER A 133 4.32 16.26 6.74
N SER A 134 3.23 16.92 7.13
CA SER A 134 2.12 16.31 7.86
C SER A 134 0.78 17.03 7.60
N LEU A 135 -0.28 16.59 8.27
CA LEU A 135 -1.59 17.25 8.19
C LEU A 135 -1.61 18.57 8.94
N GLU A 136 -0.79 18.70 9.98
CA GLU A 136 -0.66 19.90 10.81
C GLU A 136 -0.16 21.09 9.99
N ASP A 137 0.63 20.86 8.94
CA ASP A 137 1.08 21.89 7.99
C ASP A 137 -0.09 22.55 7.25
N LEU A 138 -1.30 21.98 7.26
CA LEU A 138 -2.47 22.67 6.74
C LEU A 138 -2.80 23.94 7.53
N ARG A 139 -2.44 24.01 8.82
CA ARG A 139 -2.75 25.17 9.68
C ARG A 139 -1.99 26.42 9.29
N SER A 140 -0.79 26.26 8.76
CA SER A 140 0.02 27.39 8.28
C SER A 140 -0.40 27.85 6.88
N ARG A 141 -1.33 27.14 6.23
CA ARG A 141 -1.86 27.55 4.93
C ARG A 141 -3.13 28.35 5.12
N SER A 142 -3.20 29.49 4.43
CA SER A 142 -4.47 30.20 4.29
C SER A 142 -5.39 29.40 3.36
N LEU A 143 -6.28 28.61 3.96
CA LEU A 143 -7.32 27.86 3.25
C LEU A 143 -8.70 28.48 3.43
N GLN A 144 -8.77 29.75 3.89
CA GLN A 144 -10.02 30.46 4.08
C GLN A 144 -10.77 30.59 2.75
N GLY A 145 -12.00 30.10 2.69
CA GLY A 145 -12.80 30.11 1.46
C GLY A 145 -12.39 29.08 0.42
N HIS A 146 -11.38 28.25 0.70
CA HIS A 146 -11.05 27.12 -0.17
C HIS A 146 -12.09 26.02 -0.06
N ARG A 147 -12.30 25.30 -1.16
CA ARG A 147 -13.17 24.12 -1.24
C ARG A 147 -12.26 22.91 -1.39
N LEU A 148 -12.00 22.26 -0.25
CA LEU A 148 -10.93 21.28 -0.06
C LEU A 148 -11.45 19.85 -0.22
N LEU A 149 -11.03 19.17 -1.29
CA LEU A 149 -11.28 17.75 -1.48
C LEU A 149 -10.22 16.89 -0.79
N LEU A 150 -10.65 16.14 0.23
CA LEU A 150 -9.85 15.20 1.00
C LEU A 150 -9.86 13.82 0.32
N ALA A 151 -8.81 13.53 -0.44
CA ALA A 151 -8.57 12.24 -1.09
C ALA A 151 -7.63 11.32 -0.27
N ILE A 152 -7.61 11.51 1.05
CA ILE A 152 -6.72 10.81 2.01
C ILE A 152 -7.42 9.66 2.75
N GLY A 153 -8.68 9.37 2.43
CA GLY A 153 -9.45 8.31 3.08
C GLY A 153 -9.91 8.66 4.51
N ALA A 154 -10.75 7.80 5.08
CA ALA A 154 -11.59 8.17 6.22
C ALA A 154 -10.87 8.36 7.56
N ARG A 155 -9.78 7.60 7.79
CA ARG A 155 -9.11 7.55 9.11
C ARG A 155 -8.49 8.88 9.55
N GLN A 156 -8.20 9.78 8.61
CA GLN A 156 -7.50 11.03 8.88
C GLN A 156 -8.40 12.27 8.67
N LEU A 157 -9.70 12.08 8.41
CA LEU A 157 -10.61 13.19 8.14
C LEU A 157 -10.72 14.14 9.32
N SER A 158 -10.97 13.64 10.52
CA SER A 158 -11.12 14.49 11.72
C SER A 158 -9.91 15.39 11.95
N LEU A 159 -8.69 14.84 11.78
CA LEU A 159 -7.45 15.63 11.91
C LEU A 159 -7.30 16.65 10.78
N ALA A 160 -7.59 16.27 9.53
CA ALA A 160 -7.52 17.18 8.40
C ALA A 160 -8.49 18.36 8.54
N LEU A 161 -9.73 18.11 8.98
CA LEU A 161 -10.74 19.14 9.25
C LEU A 161 -10.26 20.09 10.36
N ALA A 162 -9.80 19.53 11.48
CA ALA A 162 -9.27 20.32 12.60
C ALA A 162 -8.03 21.15 12.23
N CYS A 163 -7.24 20.72 11.24
CA CYS A 163 -6.08 21.46 10.75
C CYS A 163 -6.39 22.43 9.61
N SER A 164 -7.64 22.52 9.15
CA SER A 164 -8.05 23.44 8.08
C SER A 164 -9.42 24.09 8.34
N PRO A 165 -9.62 24.77 9.49
CA PRO A 165 -10.94 25.24 9.94
C PRO A 165 -11.61 26.30 9.04
N GLY A 166 -10.85 26.97 8.15
CA GLY A 166 -11.38 27.97 7.21
C GLY A 166 -11.81 27.42 5.85
N ALA A 167 -11.57 26.13 5.58
CA ALA A 167 -11.93 25.48 4.33
C ALA A 167 -13.34 24.88 4.41
N GLN A 168 -14.02 24.80 3.28
CA GLN A 168 -15.17 23.93 3.10
C GLN A 168 -14.69 22.54 2.67
N HIS A 169 -14.96 21.51 3.46
CA HIS A 169 -14.43 20.18 3.24
C HIS A 169 -15.35 19.30 2.39
N PHE A 170 -14.73 18.53 1.51
CA PHE A 170 -15.34 17.46 0.73
C PHE A 170 -14.47 16.23 0.90
N ALA A 171 -15.04 15.03 0.85
CA ALA A 171 -14.26 13.81 1.02
C ALA A 171 -14.58 12.78 -0.05
N ARG A 172 -13.53 12.12 -0.54
CA ARG A 172 -13.63 10.94 -1.39
C ARG A 172 -13.14 9.72 -0.62
N LEU A 173 -14.03 8.74 -0.44
CA LEU A 173 -13.83 7.59 0.42
C LEU A 173 -14.10 6.29 -0.31
N LEU A 174 -13.44 5.21 0.10
CA LEU A 174 -13.82 3.87 -0.36
C LEU A 174 -15.23 3.52 0.15
N PRO A 175 -16.01 2.73 -0.62
CA PRO A 175 -17.36 2.34 -0.24
C PRO A 175 -17.32 1.35 0.93
N SER A 176 -17.32 1.89 2.14
CA SER A 176 -17.28 1.13 3.40
C SER A 176 -18.18 1.79 4.43
N PRO A 177 -19.05 1.03 5.14
CA PRO A 177 -19.87 1.57 6.23
C PRO A 177 -19.03 2.31 7.27
N ARG A 178 -17.87 1.74 7.64
CA ARG A 178 -16.96 2.36 8.61
C ARG A 178 -16.37 3.68 8.09
N ALA A 179 -16.05 3.74 6.80
CA ALA A 179 -15.52 4.97 6.20
C ALA A 179 -16.56 6.10 6.22
N LEU A 180 -17.82 5.79 5.90
CA LEU A 180 -18.92 6.76 5.95
C LEU A 180 -19.19 7.23 7.38
N GLN A 181 -19.25 6.31 8.35
CA GLN A 181 -19.42 6.66 9.77
C GLN A 181 -18.33 7.62 10.27
N LEU A 182 -17.07 7.36 9.93
CA LEU A 182 -15.95 8.24 10.29
C LEU A 182 -16.08 9.64 9.66
N ALA A 183 -16.59 9.73 8.43
CA ALA A 183 -16.82 11.01 7.76
C ALA A 183 -17.92 11.82 8.44
N MET A 184 -19.04 11.19 8.77
CA MET A 184 -20.15 11.84 9.50
C MET A 184 -19.70 12.28 10.89
N ALA A 185 -18.96 11.42 11.61
CA ALA A 185 -18.40 11.74 12.93
C ALA A 185 -17.36 12.88 12.89
N ALA A 186 -16.70 13.09 11.75
CA ALA A 186 -15.81 14.23 11.53
C ALA A 186 -16.58 15.54 11.25
N GLY A 187 -17.91 15.48 11.03
CA GLY A 187 -18.74 16.65 10.76
C GLY A 187 -18.99 16.96 9.29
N LEU A 188 -18.66 16.03 8.37
CA LEU A 188 -18.97 16.21 6.95
C LEU A 188 -20.46 15.99 6.68
N ALA A 189 -21.06 16.85 5.86
CA ALA A 189 -22.42 16.64 5.36
C ALA A 189 -22.46 15.50 4.32
N ALA A 190 -23.60 14.83 4.21
CA ALA A 190 -23.74 13.68 3.30
C ALA A 190 -23.50 14.03 1.82
N ASP A 191 -23.88 15.23 1.40
CA ASP A 191 -23.68 15.74 0.03
C ASP A 191 -22.24 16.20 -0.26
N GLN A 192 -21.38 16.24 0.75
CA GLN A 192 -19.95 16.54 0.68
C GLN A 192 -19.09 15.26 0.67
N VAL A 193 -19.70 14.09 0.71
CA VAL A 193 -19.01 12.80 0.74
C VAL A 193 -19.33 12.00 -0.51
N ALA A 194 -18.29 11.56 -1.21
CA ALA A 194 -18.42 10.61 -2.32
C ALA A 194 -17.77 9.27 -1.95
N CYS A 195 -18.61 8.25 -1.80
CA CYS A 195 -18.19 6.87 -1.54
C CYS A 195 -18.00 6.13 -2.88
N LEU A 196 -16.77 6.07 -3.37
CA LEU A 196 -16.45 5.42 -4.64
C LEU A 196 -15.06 4.76 -4.61
N ARG A 197 -14.87 3.76 -5.46
CA ARG A 197 -13.56 3.17 -5.71
C ARG A 197 -12.93 3.90 -6.92
N PRO A 198 -11.71 4.44 -6.83
CA PRO A 198 -11.08 5.13 -7.95
C PRO A 198 -11.04 4.26 -9.20
N GLY A 199 -11.43 4.85 -10.33
CA GLY A 199 -11.19 4.28 -11.64
C GLY A 199 -9.77 4.53 -12.13
N SER A 200 -9.46 4.05 -13.34
CA SER A 200 -8.15 4.20 -13.98
C SER A 200 -7.85 5.61 -14.48
N GLN A 201 -8.84 6.51 -14.53
CA GLN A 201 -8.70 7.85 -15.13
C GLN A 201 -9.27 9.02 -14.29
N LEU A 202 -9.73 8.76 -13.07
CA LEU A 202 -10.34 9.77 -12.17
C LEU A 202 -11.50 10.59 -12.80
N GLU A 203 -12.30 9.99 -13.69
CA GLU A 203 -13.41 10.69 -14.39
C GLU A 203 -14.50 11.18 -13.44
N VAL A 204 -14.82 10.36 -12.43
CA VAL A 204 -15.78 10.71 -11.38
C VAL A 204 -15.24 11.88 -10.56
N GLU A 205 -13.96 11.83 -10.18
CA GLU A 205 -13.31 12.92 -9.45
C GLU A 205 -13.27 14.22 -10.26
N ARG A 206 -13.06 14.17 -11.57
CA ARG A 206 -13.19 15.36 -12.45
C ARG A 206 -14.60 15.95 -12.38
N SER A 207 -15.63 15.11 -12.38
CA SER A 207 -17.02 15.56 -12.24
C SER A 207 -17.30 16.13 -10.85
N LEU A 208 -16.76 15.52 -9.80
CA LEU A 208 -16.85 16.00 -8.42
C LEU A 208 -16.16 17.36 -8.26
N ILE A 209 -14.96 17.55 -8.84
CA ILE A 209 -14.25 18.84 -8.83
C ILE A 209 -15.12 19.94 -9.43
N ARG A 210 -15.77 19.69 -10.57
CA ARG A 210 -16.66 20.66 -11.22
C ARG A 210 -17.91 20.93 -10.38
N ARG A 211 -18.63 19.86 -9.97
CA ARG A 211 -19.88 19.95 -9.22
C ARG A 211 -19.70 20.65 -7.87
N TRP A 212 -18.66 20.27 -7.15
CA TRP A 212 -18.34 20.84 -5.85
C TRP A 212 -17.43 22.06 -5.95
N GLN A 213 -17.10 22.55 -7.15
CA GLN A 213 -16.24 23.73 -7.35
C GLN A 213 -14.95 23.65 -6.51
N ILE A 214 -14.31 22.48 -6.52
CA ILE A 214 -13.11 22.22 -5.71
C ILE A 214 -11.98 23.13 -6.17
N THR A 215 -11.36 23.84 -5.23
CA THR A 215 -10.21 24.72 -5.49
C THR A 215 -8.90 24.12 -4.98
N THR A 216 -8.97 23.13 -4.08
CA THR A 216 -7.79 22.46 -3.54
C THR A 216 -8.07 20.98 -3.32
N VAL A 217 -7.11 20.14 -3.68
CA VAL A 217 -7.13 18.69 -3.43
C VAL A 217 -6.01 18.37 -2.45
N LEU A 218 -6.34 17.60 -1.41
CA LEU A 218 -5.35 16.97 -0.54
C LEU A 218 -5.32 15.48 -0.81
N ALA A 219 -4.17 14.98 -1.24
CA ALA A 219 -3.92 13.56 -1.49
C ALA A 219 -2.62 13.09 -0.80
N ARG A 220 -2.23 11.84 -1.04
CA ARG A 220 -0.99 11.25 -0.51
C ARG A 220 0.07 11.19 -1.61
N GLN A 221 1.32 11.46 -1.25
CA GLN A 221 2.49 11.22 -2.09
C GLN A 221 2.79 9.70 -2.21
N SER A 222 1.85 8.97 -2.78
CA SER A 222 1.86 7.51 -2.89
C SER A 222 2.90 6.91 -3.85
N GLY A 223 3.45 7.68 -4.80
CA GLY A 223 4.35 7.22 -5.86
C GLY A 223 3.71 6.40 -6.96
N GLY A 224 2.37 6.31 -6.98
CA GLY A 224 1.63 5.41 -7.86
C GLY A 224 0.72 6.10 -8.87
N VAL A 225 0.03 5.26 -9.66
CA VAL A 225 -0.96 5.69 -10.66
C VAL A 225 -1.97 6.70 -10.09
N THR A 226 -2.49 6.47 -8.88
CA THR A 226 -3.46 7.40 -8.27
C THR A 226 -2.86 8.79 -8.02
N GLU A 227 -1.62 8.89 -7.54
CA GLU A 227 -0.96 10.20 -7.41
C GLU A 227 -0.72 10.82 -8.79
N GLN A 228 -0.22 10.05 -9.75
CA GLN A 228 0.00 10.54 -11.11
C GLN A 228 -1.27 11.14 -11.72
N LEU A 229 -2.41 10.48 -11.55
CA LEU A 229 -3.70 10.97 -12.03
C LEU A 229 -4.13 12.26 -11.31
N TRP A 230 -3.89 12.37 -9.99
CA TRP A 230 -4.13 13.64 -9.28
C TRP A 230 -3.24 14.77 -9.81
N GLN A 231 -1.96 14.49 -10.03
CA GLN A 231 -1.01 15.45 -10.59
C GLN A 231 -1.50 15.95 -11.96
N GLN A 232 -1.90 15.03 -12.85
CA GLN A 232 -2.44 15.38 -14.16
C GLN A 232 -3.75 16.17 -14.08
N LEU A 233 -4.66 15.78 -13.18
CA LEU A 233 -5.96 16.44 -13.00
C LEU A 233 -5.83 17.86 -12.41
N CYS A 234 -4.79 18.10 -11.62
CA CYS A 234 -4.53 19.38 -10.94
C CYS A 234 -3.52 20.27 -11.68
N ALA A 235 -2.94 19.80 -12.79
CA ALA A 235 -1.98 20.57 -13.57
C ALA A 235 -2.64 21.78 -14.27
N GLY A 236 -1.83 22.80 -14.59
CA GLY A 236 -2.28 23.98 -15.33
C GLY A 236 -3.32 24.79 -14.53
N THR A 237 -4.52 24.92 -15.08
CA THR A 237 -5.64 25.67 -14.47
C THR A 237 -6.51 24.81 -13.54
N GLY A 238 -6.03 23.63 -13.15
CA GLY A 238 -6.71 22.75 -12.20
C GLY A 238 -6.69 23.28 -10.76
N PRO A 239 -7.35 22.59 -9.82
CA PRO A 239 -7.27 22.92 -8.40
C PRO A 239 -5.83 22.77 -7.90
N GLN A 240 -5.48 23.50 -6.85
CA GLN A 240 -4.19 23.33 -6.18
C GLN A 240 -4.07 21.90 -5.63
N LEU A 241 -2.96 21.22 -5.91
CA LEU A 241 -2.68 19.91 -5.34
C LEU A 241 -1.73 20.02 -4.14
N LEU A 242 -2.20 19.56 -2.99
CA LEU A 242 -1.42 19.33 -1.79
C LEU A 242 -1.22 17.81 -1.65
N LEU A 243 0.03 17.38 -1.46
CA LEU A 243 0.35 16.00 -1.16
C LEU A 243 0.91 15.90 0.25
N ILE A 244 0.32 15.05 1.08
CA ILE A 244 0.95 14.64 2.32
C ILE A 244 2.17 13.80 1.92
N GLY A 245 3.34 14.21 2.42
CA GLY A 245 4.61 13.56 2.23
C GLY A 245 4.64 12.17 2.82
N ARG A 246 5.53 11.33 2.30
CA ARG A 246 5.66 9.95 2.79
C ARG A 246 6.13 9.96 4.25
N PRO A 247 5.55 9.10 5.10
CA PRO A 247 6.11 8.81 6.41
C PRO A 247 7.55 8.29 6.29
N ALA A 248 8.34 8.47 7.35
CA ALA A 248 9.67 7.87 7.42
C ALA A 248 9.58 6.33 7.35
N GLU A 249 10.49 5.72 6.60
CA GLU A 249 10.61 4.26 6.52
C GLU A 249 11.19 3.69 7.83
N PRO A 250 10.92 2.41 8.16
CA PRO A 250 11.48 1.78 9.37
C PRO A 250 13.01 1.80 9.38
N ALA A 251 13.60 2.28 10.47
CA ALA A 251 15.05 2.38 10.62
C ALA A 251 15.74 1.01 10.57
N GLY A 252 16.88 0.93 9.87
CA GLY A 252 17.69 -0.29 9.76
C GLY A 252 17.12 -1.36 8.82
N VAL A 253 16.12 -1.03 8.01
CA VAL A 253 15.61 -1.89 6.94
C VAL A 253 16.23 -1.45 5.61
N GLU A 254 16.76 -2.41 4.86
CA GLU A 254 17.24 -2.19 3.48
C GLU A 254 16.07 -1.70 2.62
N ALA A 255 16.23 -0.56 1.94
CA ALA A 255 15.17 0.05 1.14
C ALA A 255 15.65 0.21 -0.30
N LEU A 256 15.00 -0.48 -1.24
CA LEU A 256 15.43 -0.58 -2.63
C LEU A 256 14.31 -0.16 -3.57
N GLY A 257 14.65 0.53 -4.66
CA GLY A 257 13.75 0.69 -5.80
C GLY A 257 13.49 -0.66 -6.50
N GLN A 258 12.51 -0.71 -7.40
CA GLN A 258 12.12 -1.96 -8.08
C GLN A 258 13.27 -2.61 -8.85
N GLY A 259 14.09 -1.82 -9.57
CA GLY A 259 15.23 -2.33 -10.33
C GLY A 259 16.29 -2.96 -9.42
N GLU A 260 16.72 -2.19 -8.41
CA GLU A 260 17.70 -2.61 -7.40
C GLU A 260 17.23 -3.86 -6.62
N LEU A 261 15.94 -3.92 -6.27
CA LEU A 261 15.35 -5.10 -5.62
C LEU A 261 15.50 -6.34 -6.49
N LEU A 262 15.17 -6.22 -7.78
CA LEU A 262 15.29 -7.34 -8.70
C LEU A 262 16.76 -7.73 -8.87
N GLU A 263 17.69 -6.80 -8.98
CA GLU A 263 19.13 -7.10 -9.06
C GLU A 263 19.64 -7.79 -7.79
N ALA A 264 19.21 -7.34 -6.61
CA ALA A 264 19.59 -7.91 -5.31
C ALA A 264 19.01 -9.31 -5.04
N LEU A 265 18.04 -9.76 -5.85
CA LEU A 265 17.34 -11.05 -5.73
C LEU A 265 17.56 -11.96 -6.94
N VAL A 266 18.67 -11.79 -7.66
CA VAL A 266 19.13 -12.74 -8.66
C VAL A 266 19.59 -14.02 -7.96
N LEU A 267 19.10 -15.17 -8.43
CA LEU A 267 19.57 -16.47 -7.93
C LEU A 267 20.93 -16.81 -8.54
N PRO A 268 21.86 -17.39 -7.76
CA PRO A 268 23.09 -17.93 -8.32
C PRO A 268 22.75 -19.02 -9.34
N GLN A 269 23.47 -19.00 -10.47
CA GLN A 269 23.37 -20.03 -11.51
C GLN A 269 24.02 -21.34 -11.05
#